data_AF-A0A535HJ68-F1
#
_entry.id   AF-A0A535HJ68-F1
#
_cell.length_a   1.000
_cell.length_b   1.000
_cell.length_c   1.000
_cell.angle_alpha   90.00
_cell.angle_beta   90.00
_cell.angle_gamma   90.00
#
_symmetry.space_group_name_H-M   'P 1'
#
loop_
_entity.id
_entity.type
_entity.pdbx_description
1 polymer ?
#
loop_
_entity_poly.entity_id
_entity_poly.type
_entity_poly.pdbx_seq_one_letter_code
_entity_poly.pdbx_strand_id
1 'polypeptide(L)' 'MPTDVDRHRTRELAGSGARLLEVLPRSDYERGHLPGATSLPLGELAAPALAHLGRGEPIIVYCFDQQ' A
#
# COMPACT_ATOMS: atom_id res chain seq x y z
N MET A 1 -5.51 10.56 10.79
CA MET A 1 -4.91 9.38 11.47
C MET A 1 -5.24 8.17 10.62
N PRO A 2 -4.27 7.30 10.30
CA PRO A 2 -4.57 6.02 9.63
C PRO A 2 -5.43 5.14 10.55
N THR A 3 -6.12 4.17 9.96
CA THR A 3 -6.89 3.16 10.68
C THR A 3 -6.28 1.80 10.39
N ASP A 4 -5.98 1.05 11.44
CA ASP A 4 -5.49 -0.31 11.30
C ASP A 4 -6.59 -1.19 10.69
N VAL A 5 -6.21 -2.00 9.70
CA VAL A 5 -7.09 -2.94 9.02
C VAL A 5 -6.45 -4.31 9.00
N ASP A 6 -7.24 -5.33 9.27
CA ASP A 6 -6.77 -6.71 9.19
C ASP A 6 -6.77 -7.25 7.74
N ARG A 7 -6.35 -8.51 7.59
CA ARG A 7 -6.33 -9.22 6.31
C ARG A 7 -7.71 -9.36 5.67
N HIS A 8 -8.77 -9.52 6.46
CA HIS A 8 -10.12 -9.67 5.93
C HIS A 8 -10.59 -8.35 5.34
N ARG A 9 -10.48 -7.27 6.11
CA ARG A 9 -10.87 -5.92 5.69
C ARG A 9 -10.05 -5.42 4.52
N THR A 10 -8.75 -5.76 4.47
CA THR A 10 -7.88 -5.47 3.33
C THR A 10 -8.43 -6.07 2.03
N ARG A 11 -8.91 -7.32 2.05
CA ARG A 11 -9.49 -7.97 0.85
C ARG A 11 -10.77 -7.29 0.40
N GLU A 12 -11.66 -6.99 1.33
CA GLU A 12 -12.93 -6.32 1.02
C GLU A 12 -12.71 -4.97 0.34
N LEU A 13 -11.83 -4.16 0.92
CA LEU A 13 -11.48 -2.84 0.42
C LEU A 13 -10.79 -2.93 -0.94
N ALA A 14 -9.83 -3.85 -1.11
CA ALA A 14 -9.18 -4.08 -2.40
C ALA A 14 -10.19 -4.52 -3.48
N GLY A 15 -11.14 -5.39 -3.13
CA GLY A 15 -12.23 -5.78 -4.03
C GLY A 15 -13.22 -4.66 -4.34
N SER A 16 -13.20 -3.57 -3.57
CA SER A 16 -14.07 -2.40 -3.72
C SER A 16 -13.35 -1.19 -4.35
N GLY A 17 -12.13 -1.37 -4.87
CA GLY A 17 -11.36 -0.33 -5.56
C GLY A 17 -10.27 0.36 -4.73
N ALA A 18 -10.04 -0.05 -3.47
CA ALA A 18 -8.96 0.52 -2.68
C ALA A 18 -7.58 0.30 -3.33
N ARG A 19 -6.73 1.33 -3.28
CA ARG A 19 -5.36 1.27 -3.77
C ARG A 19 -4.45 0.61 -2.75
N LEU A 20 -3.63 -0.31 -3.19
CA LEU A 20 -2.62 -0.98 -2.36
C LEU A 20 -1.25 -0.34 -2.60
N LEU A 21 -0.58 0.09 -1.54
CA LEU A 21 0.79 0.60 -1.57
C LEU A 21 1.69 -0.32 -0.75
N GLU A 22 2.67 -0.92 -1.43
CA GLU A 22 3.75 -1.68 -0.80
C GLU A 22 4.91 -0.73 -0.52
N VAL A 23 5.35 -0.67 0.74
CA VAL A 23 6.40 0.26 1.20
C VAL A 23 7.73 -0.42 1.52
N LEU A 24 7.85 -1.73 1.31
CA LEU A 24 9.13 -2.43 1.33
C LEU A 24 10.08 -1.94 0.22
N PRO A 25 11.40 -2.25 0.35
CA PRO A 25 12.35 -2.03 -0.74
C PRO A 25 11.84 -2.63 -2.06
N ARG A 26 12.17 -1.98 -3.18
CA ARG A 26 11.72 -2.42 -4.51
C ARG A 26 12.10 -3.88 -4.82
N SER A 27 13.25 -4.34 -4.34
CA SER A 27 13.69 -5.73 -4.45
C SER A 27 12.73 -6.72 -3.79
N ASP A 28 12.10 -6.37 -2.66
CA ASP A 28 11.13 -7.24 -1.99
C ASP A 28 9.79 -7.23 -2.72
N TYR A 29 9.35 -6.06 -3.20
CA TYR A 29 8.18 -5.96 -4.08
C TYR A 29 8.34 -6.87 -5.31
N GLU A 30 9.50 -6.83 -5.98
CA GLU A 30 9.78 -7.68 -7.14
C GLU A 30 9.77 -9.19 -6.82
N ARG A 31 10.20 -9.56 -5.60
CA ARG A 31 10.14 -10.96 -5.13
C ARG A 31 8.70 -11.42 -4.86
N GLY A 32 7.82 -10.51 -4.43
CA GLY A 32 6.42 -10.79 -4.23
C GLY A 32 5.66 -9.65 -3.59
N HIS A 33 4.45 -9.38 -4.08
CA HIS A 33 3.56 -8.35 -3.59
C HIS A 33 2.10 -8.75 -3.82
N LEU A 34 1.17 -8.05 -3.15
CA LEU A 34 -0.26 -8.26 -3.39
C LEU A 34 -0.64 -7.84 -4.83
N PRO A 35 -1.47 -8.61 -5.54
CA PRO A 35 -1.92 -8.24 -6.89
C PRO A 35 -2.51 -6.83 -6.94
N GLY A 36 -2.06 -6.03 -7.91
CA GLY A 36 -2.50 -4.64 -8.09
C GLY A 36 -1.85 -3.62 -7.14
N ALA A 37 -0.91 -4.04 -6.29
CA ALA A 37 -0.15 -3.11 -5.46
C ALA A 37 0.85 -2.29 -6.27
N THR A 38 0.99 -1.02 -5.91
CA THR A 38 2.03 -0.12 -6.41
C THR A 38 3.20 -0.09 -5.42
N SER A 39 4.43 -0.23 -5.92
CA SER A 39 5.64 -0.03 -5.10
C SER A 39 5.85 1.45 -4.82
N LEU A 40 5.89 1.82 -3.54
CA LEU A 40 6.29 3.13 -3.05
C LEU A 40 7.12 2.95 -1.77
N PRO A 41 8.43 2.65 -1.89
CA PRO A 41 9.29 2.34 -0.75
C PRO A 41 9.20 3.41 0.35
N LEU A 42 9.29 2.99 1.61
CA LEU A 42 9.09 3.89 2.76
C LEU A 42 10.01 5.13 2.73
N GLY A 43 11.26 4.96 2.27
CA GLY A 43 12.20 6.08 2.11
C GLY A 43 11.83 7.07 1.00
N GLU A 44 10.95 6.68 0.08
CA GLU A 44 10.42 7.49 -1.02
C GLU A 44 9.00 8.04 -0.72
N LEU A 45 8.43 7.72 0.45
CA LEU A 45 7.08 8.11 0.87
C LEU A 45 7.00 9.60 1.25
N ALA A 46 7.15 10.47 0.27
CA ALA A 46 7.17 11.92 0.40
C ALA A 46 6.04 12.60 -0.38
N ALA A 47 5.71 13.85 -0.03
CA ALA A 47 4.59 14.58 -0.64
C ALA A 47 4.56 14.59 -2.19
N PRO A 48 5.69 14.72 -2.91
CA PRO A 48 5.68 14.62 -4.38
C PRO A 48 5.24 13.24 -4.87
N ALA A 49 5.69 12.17 -4.20
CA ALA A 49 5.30 10.81 -4.52
C ALA A 49 3.83 10.52 -4.14
N LEU A 50 3.23 11.30 -3.25
CA LEU A 50 1.81 11.16 -2.90
C LEU A 50 0.90 12.00 -3.80
N ALA A 51 1.44 12.93 -4.59
CA ALA A 51 0.67 13.90 -5.37
C ALA A 51 -0.23 13.25 -6.44
N HIS A 52 0.15 12.07 -6.92
CA HIS A 52 -0.61 11.28 -7.91
C HIS A 52 -1.56 10.26 -7.26
N LEU A 53 -1.59 10.19 -5.91
CA LEU A 53 -2.57 9.39 -5.19
C LEU A 53 -3.88 10.18 -5.14
N GLY A 54 -4.85 9.74 -5.94
CA GLY A 54 -6.20 10.32 -5.93
C GLY A 54 -6.76 10.30 -4.51
N ARG A 55 -7.36 11.40 -4.07
CA ARG A 55 -7.89 11.55 -2.70
C ARG A 55 -9.29 10.96 -2.51
N GLY A 56 -9.93 10.47 -3.58
CA GLY A 56 -11.30 9.99 -3.58
C GLY A 56 -11.46 8.53 -3.19
N GLU A 57 -10.38 7.74 -3.21
CA GLU A 57 -10.44 6.29 -2.99
C GLU A 57 -9.60 5.89 -1.78
N PRO A 58 -10.02 4.87 -1.00
CA PRO A 58 -9.23 4.39 0.13
C PRO A 58 -7.83 3.95 -0.32
N ILE A 59 -6.82 4.30 0.48
CA ILE A 59 -5.44 3.87 0.29
C ILE A 59 -5.09 2.95 1.46
N ILE A 60 -4.66 1.75 1.12
CA ILE A 60 -4.10 0.78 2.06
C ILE A 60 -2.59 0.79 1.87
N VAL A 61 -1.88 1.12 2.95
CA VAL A 61 -0.43 1.01 3.02
C VAL A 61 -0.11 -0.26 3.80
N TYR A 62 0.71 -1.13 3.23
CA TYR A 62 1.15 -2.35 3.90
C TYR A 62 2.64 -2.54 3.73
N CYS A 63 3.22 -3.25 4.67
CA CYS A 63 4.58 -3.74 4.64
C CYS A 63 4.58 -5.15 5.23
N PHE A 64 5.76 -5.75 5.28
CA PHE A 64 6.04 -6.89 6.11
C PHE A 64 7.03 -6.47 7.19
N ASP A 65 6.64 -6.61 8.45
CA ASP A 65 7.55 -6.47 9.58
C ASP A 65 7.74 -7.84 10.22
N GLN A 66 9.00 -8.27 10.35
CA GLN A 66 9.40 -9.47 11.08
C GLN A 66 9.62 -9.04 12.54
N GLN A 67 8.55 -8.72 13.27
CA GLN A 67 8.63 -8.60 14.73
C GLN A 67 8.49 -9.97 15.37
#